data_AF-A0A9Q0UQS3-F1
#
_entry.id   AF-A0A9Q0UQS3-F1
#
_cell.length_a   1.000
_cell.length_b   1.000
_cell.length_c   1.000
_cell.angle_alpha   90.00
_cell.angle_beta   90.00
_cell.angle_gamma   90.00
#
_symmetry.space_group_name_H-M   'P 1'
#
loop_
_entity.id
_entity.type
_entity.pdbx_description
1 polymer ?
#
loop_
_entity_poly.entity_id
_entity_poly.type
_entity_poly.pdbx_seq_one_letter_code
_entity_poly.pdbx_strand_id
1 'polypeptide(L)'
;MGSGAKKVLLTSNGDGISQNIAFHLVKQGCRLVLMGNEEGLRSIGEKITGAIKGAFPVEVVGMDMEEEREASFDEAVDKACRILGNLDAFVHCYTYEGNSFSLSHLYPHCR
;
A
#
# COMPACT_ATOMS: atom_id res chain seq x y z
N MET A 1 3.88 -29.45 -8.52
CA MET A 1 4.88 -28.35 -8.57
C MET A 1 4.21 -27.16 -9.22
N GLY A 2 3.85 -26.13 -8.45
CA GLY A 2 3.22 -24.91 -8.97
C GLY A 2 2.94 -24.01 -7.78
N SER A 3 3.31 -22.74 -7.74
CA SER A 3 3.97 -21.82 -8.67
C SER A 3 4.97 -21.00 -7.83
N GLY A 4 5.84 -20.20 -8.44
CA GLY A 4 6.75 -19.33 -7.68
C GLY A 4 6.04 -18.44 -6.64
N ALA A 5 6.80 -17.82 -5.74
CA ALA A 5 6.32 -16.86 -4.76
C ALA A 5 5.31 -15.87 -5.38
N LYS A 6 4.08 -15.82 -4.86
CA LYS A 6 3.02 -14.93 -5.36
C LYS A 6 3.45 -13.47 -5.22
N LYS A 7 3.19 -12.68 -6.25
CA LYS A 7 3.60 -11.28 -6.37
C LYS A 7 2.42 -10.39 -6.09
N VAL A 8 2.46 -9.69 -4.97
CA VAL A 8 1.32 -8.92 -4.46
C VAL A 8 1.70 -7.45 -4.39
N LEU A 9 0.81 -6.61 -4.91
CA LEU A 9 0.84 -5.17 -4.68
C LEU A 9 -0.23 -4.82 -3.64
N LEU A 10 0.19 -4.18 -2.55
CA LEU A 10 -0.67 -3.75 -1.46
C LEU A 10 -0.61 -2.23 -1.32
N THR A 11 -1.74 -1.54 -1.48
CA THR A 11 -1.83 -0.14 -1.09
C THR A 11 -2.06 -0.04 0.41
N SER A 12 -1.37 0.89 1.08
CA SER A 12 -1.41 1.01 2.54
C SER A 12 -1.20 2.46 2.98
N ASN A 13 -1.93 2.86 4.02
CA ASN A 13 -1.71 4.13 4.72
C ASN A 13 -0.82 3.98 5.97
N GLY A 14 -0.15 2.84 6.11
CA GLY A 14 0.70 2.52 7.27
C GLY A 14 -0.05 2.16 8.55
N ASP A 15 -1.36 1.90 8.48
CA ASP A 15 -2.19 1.49 9.62
C ASP A 15 -1.94 0.05 10.08
N GLY A 16 -2.43 -0.30 11.26
CA GLY A 16 -2.21 -1.64 11.84
C GLY A 16 -2.84 -2.79 11.05
N ILE A 17 -3.91 -2.54 10.29
CA ILE A 17 -4.58 -3.57 9.49
C ILE A 17 -3.73 -3.89 8.27
N SER A 18 -3.34 -2.87 7.50
CA SER A 18 -2.49 -3.07 6.32
C SER A 18 -1.13 -3.67 6.66
N GLN A 19 -0.53 -3.31 7.80
CA GLN A 19 0.68 -3.95 8.32
C GLN A 19 0.49 -5.44 8.61
N ASN A 20 -0.62 -5.82 9.25
CA ASN A 20 -0.88 -7.23 9.58
C ASN A 20 -1.13 -8.08 8.32
N ILE A 21 -1.80 -7.50 7.31
CA ILE A 21 -1.97 -8.12 5.99
C ILE A 21 -0.61 -8.31 5.32
N ALA A 22 0.21 -7.26 5.25
CA ALA A 22 1.55 -7.31 4.69
C ALA A 22 2.41 -8.40 5.36
N PHE A 23 2.39 -8.45 6.69
CA PHE A 23 3.12 -9.46 7.47
C PHE A 23 2.68 -10.89 7.12
N HIS A 24 1.38 -11.14 7.03
CA HIS A 24 0.87 -12.46 6.66
C HIS A 24 1.21 -12.85 5.23
N LEU A 25 1.16 -11.92 4.28
CA LEU A 25 1.54 -12.17 2.88
C LEU A 25 3.01 -12.58 2.78
N VAL A 26 3.91 -11.84 3.43
CA VAL A 26 5.34 -12.15 3.45
C VAL A 26 5.61 -13.48 4.16
N LYS A 27 4.91 -13.75 5.27
CA LYS A 27 5.02 -15.02 6.02
C LYS A 27 4.59 -16.23 5.18
N GLN A 28 3.64 -16.06 4.27
CA GLN A 28 3.22 -17.09 3.31
C GLN A 28 4.20 -17.24 2.13
N GLY A 29 5.30 -16.49 2.12
CA GLY A 29 6.31 -16.53 1.06
C GLY A 29 5.93 -15.70 -0.17
N CYS A 30 5.03 -14.72 -0.05
CA CYS A 30 4.73 -13.80 -1.14
C CYS A 30 5.85 -12.76 -1.30
N ARG A 31 6.10 -12.35 -2.55
CA ARG A 31 6.83 -11.12 -2.87
C ARG A 31 5.86 -9.96 -2.80
N LEU A 32 6.20 -8.94 -2.02
CA LEU A 32 5.29 -7.86 -1.69
C LEU A 32 5.90 -6.51 -2.09
N VAL A 33 5.12 -5.69 -2.79
CA VAL A 33 5.35 -4.25 -2.92
C VAL A 33 4.28 -3.52 -2.12
N LEU A 34 4.71 -2.61 -1.25
CA LEU A 34 3.85 -1.65 -0.56
C LEU A 34 3.79 -0.36 -1.37
N MET A 35 2.60 0.20 -1.55
CA MET A 35 2.38 1.46 -2.25
C MET A 35 1.63 2.47 -1.37
N GLY A 36 2.14 3.69 -1.30
CA GLY A 36 1.58 4.78 -0.48
C GLY A 36 2.69 5.71 0.03
N ASN A 37 2.53 6.24 1.25
CA ASN A 37 3.54 7.13 1.85
C ASN A 37 4.89 6.40 2.05
N GLU A 38 5.90 6.79 1.28
CA GLU A 38 7.18 6.08 1.21
C GLU A 38 7.89 6.01 2.57
N GLU A 39 7.95 7.12 3.31
CA GLU A 39 8.68 7.17 4.58
C GLU A 39 8.06 6.25 5.64
N GLY A 40 6.72 6.27 5.75
CA GLY A 40 6.00 5.40 6.67
C GLY A 40 6.10 3.93 6.28
N LEU A 41 5.93 3.62 5.00
CA LEU A 41 5.94 2.25 4.50
C LEU A 41 7.33 1.63 4.50
N ARG A 42 8.39 2.41 4.28
CA ARG A 42 9.78 1.91 4.32
C ARG A 42 10.12 1.33 5.70
N SER A 43 9.77 2.04 6.78
CA SER A 43 9.98 1.54 8.15
C SER A 43 9.20 0.24 8.41
N ILE A 44 7.99 0.13 7.88
CA ILE A 44 7.15 -1.07 7.99
C ILE A 44 7.76 -2.25 7.21
N GLY A 45 8.18 -2.00 5.96
CA GLY A 45 8.79 -3.02 5.10
C GLY A 45 10.06 -3.61 5.71
N GLU A 46 10.92 -2.75 6.27
CA GLU A 46 12.13 -3.17 6.99
C GLU A 46 11.81 -4.02 8.23
N LYS A 47 10.81 -3.59 9.04
CA LYS A 47 10.37 -4.35 10.22
C LYS A 47 9.85 -5.73 9.86
N ILE A 48 9.02 -5.84 8.82
CA ILE A 48 8.45 -7.12 8.38
C ILE A 48 9.56 -8.04 7.83
N THR A 49 10.43 -7.51 6.98
CA THR A 49 11.55 -8.26 6.40
C THR A 49 12.52 -8.75 7.49
N GLY A 50 12.82 -7.90 8.48
CA GLY A 50 13.68 -8.26 9.61
C GLY A 50 13.04 -9.29 10.57
N ALA A 51 11.72 -9.27 10.71
CA ALA A 51 10.99 -10.20 11.57
C ALA A 51 10.88 -11.62 10.99
N ILE A 52 10.89 -11.77 9.65
CA ILE A 52 10.67 -13.06 8.98
C ILE A 52 11.96 -13.53 8.31
N LYS A 53 12.65 -14.50 8.94
CA LYS A 53 13.87 -15.08 8.38
C LYS A 53 13.60 -15.79 7.05
N GLY A 54 14.38 -15.45 6.02
CA GLY A 54 14.28 -16.06 4.70
C GLY A 54 13.10 -15.55 3.85
N ALA A 55 12.40 -14.50 4.30
CA ALA A 55 11.42 -13.80 3.49
C ALA A 55 12.06 -13.07 2.32
N PHE A 56 11.26 -12.83 1.27
CA PHE A 56 11.61 -11.87 0.24
C PHE A 56 11.61 -10.45 0.83
N PRO A 57 12.49 -9.55 0.35
CA PRO A 57 12.45 -8.16 0.75
C PRO A 57 11.10 -7.55 0.38
N VAL A 58 10.57 -6.72 1.29
CA VAL A 58 9.39 -5.90 1.03
C VAL A 58 9.85 -4.60 0.37
N GLU A 59 9.43 -4.41 -0.87
CA GLU A 59 9.75 -3.22 -1.66
C GLU A 59 8.68 -2.14 -1.44
N VAL A 60 9.04 -0.87 -1.59
CA VAL A 60 8.13 0.26 -1.37
C VAL A 60 8.13 1.15 -2.60
N VAL A 61 6.93 1.54 -3.05
CA VAL A 61 6.71 2.54 -4.09
C VAL A 61 6.00 3.73 -3.46
N GLY A 62 6.69 4.87 -3.44
CA GLY A 62 6.11 6.13 -3.01
C GLY A 62 5.00 6.58 -3.95
N MET A 63 3.83 6.86 -3.39
CA MET A 63 2.71 7.47 -4.10
C MET A 63 1.95 8.40 -3.17
N ASP A 64 1.70 9.61 -3.63
CA ASP A 64 0.76 10.51 -2.99
C ASP A 64 -0.67 10.06 -3.36
N MET A 65 -1.39 9.50 -2.38
CA MET A 65 -2.76 9.01 -2.57
C MET A 65 -3.80 10.14 -2.52
N GLU A 66 -3.41 11.34 -2.10
CA GLU A 66 -4.28 12.53 -2.12
C GLU A 66 -4.24 13.24 -3.47
N GLU A 67 -3.25 12.91 -4.30
CA GLU A 67 -3.16 13.42 -5.65
C GLU A 67 -4.21 12.76 -6.56
N GLU A 68 -5.23 13.53 -6.97
CA GLU A 68 -6.33 13.06 -7.82
C GLU A 68 -5.92 12.73 -9.27
N ARG A 69 -4.63 12.87 -9.62
CA ARG A 69 -4.14 12.60 -10.97
C ARG A 69 -3.98 11.11 -11.20
N GLU A 70 -4.87 10.54 -12.01
CA GLU A 70 -4.82 9.13 -12.45
C GLU A 70 -3.45 8.74 -13.01
N ALA A 71 -2.79 9.64 -13.75
CA ALA A 71 -1.46 9.42 -14.29
C ALA A 71 -0.39 9.12 -13.21
N SER A 72 -0.51 9.72 -12.02
CA SER A 72 0.40 9.44 -10.89
C SER A 72 0.17 8.04 -10.32
N PHE A 73 -1.07 7.58 -10.28
CA PHE A 73 -1.43 6.22 -9.88
C PHE A 73 -0.91 5.19 -10.89
N ASP A 74 -1.14 5.41 -12.18
CA ASP A 74 -0.66 4.54 -13.25
C ASP A 74 0.86 4.39 -13.24
N GLU A 75 1.60 5.49 -13.04
CA GLU A 75 3.06 5.47 -12.95
C GLU A 75 3.54 4.65 -11.74
N ALA A 76 2.88 4.79 -10.59
CA ALA A 76 3.20 4.03 -9.40
C ALA A 76 2.92 2.53 -9.58
N VAL A 77 1.78 2.18 -10.21
CA VAL A 77 1.43 0.79 -10.52
C VAL A 77 2.42 0.19 -11.52
N ASP A 78 2.82 0.93 -12.55
CA ASP A 78 3.83 0.48 -13.51
C ASP A 78 5.18 0.24 -12.83
N LYS A 79 5.62 1.15 -11.94
CA LYS A 79 6.84 0.94 -11.12
C LYS A 79 6.74 -0.34 -10.27
N ALA A 80 5.62 -0.55 -9.58
CA ALA A 80 5.40 -1.75 -8.79
C ALA A 80 5.42 -3.03 -9.65
N CYS A 81 4.79 -2.99 -10.82
CA CYS A 81 4.78 -4.09 -11.77
C CYS A 81 6.18 -4.41 -12.30
N ARG A 82 7.01 -3.39 -12.58
CA ARG A 82 8.41 -3.58 -12.99
C ARG A 82 9.26 -4.23 -11.90
N ILE A 83 9.05 -3.85 -10.63
CA ILE A 83 9.75 -4.44 -9.47
C ILE A 83 9.37 -5.93 -9.32
N LEU A 84 8.08 -6.24 -9.39
CA LEU A 84 7.60 -7.62 -9.25
C LEU A 84 7.86 -8.46 -10.52
N GLY A 85 7.97 -7.81 -11.68
CA GLY A 85 8.06 -8.39 -13.02
C GLY A 85 6.73 -8.97 -13.55
N ASN A 86 5.80 -9.35 -12.67
CA ASN A 86 4.41 -9.70 -12.98
C ASN A 86 3.56 -9.48 -11.71
N LEU A 87 2.25 -9.29 -11.83
CA LEU A 87 1.35 -9.09 -10.69
C LEU A 87 0.36 -10.26 -10.59
N ASP A 88 0.36 -10.98 -9.46
CA ASP A 88 -0.57 -12.08 -9.20
C ASP A 88 -1.83 -11.61 -8.45
N ALA A 89 -1.70 -10.58 -7.60
CA ALA A 89 -2.81 -10.02 -6.84
C ALA A 89 -2.60 -8.54 -6.49
N PHE A 90 -3.68 -7.78 -6.53
CA PHE A 90 -3.75 -6.39 -6.06
C PHE A 90 -4.68 -6.31 -4.86
N VAL A 91 -4.17 -5.81 -3.73
CA VAL A 91 -4.95 -5.62 -2.50
C VAL A 91 -5.03 -4.13 -2.23
N HIS A 92 -6.23 -3.57 -2.33
CA HIS A 92 -6.47 -2.18 -2.01
C HIS A 92 -6.87 -2.06 -0.53
N CYS A 93 -5.93 -1.64 0.32
CA CYS A 93 -6.14 -1.47 1.76
C CYS A 93 -5.92 0.00 2.19
N TYR A 94 -6.06 0.91 1.23
CA TYR A 94 -6.03 2.34 1.51
C TYR A 94 -7.41 2.81 1.96
N THR A 95 -7.48 3.49 3.10
CA THR A 95 -8.71 4.09 3.63
C THR A 95 -8.68 5.58 3.37
N TYR A 96 -9.59 6.05 2.51
CA TYR A 96 -9.86 7.47 2.33
C TYR A 96 -10.94 7.89 3.33
N GLU A 97 -10.58 8.65 4.36
CA GLU A 97 -11.56 9.39 5.14
C GLU A 97 -11.94 10.62 4.32
N GLY A 98 -13.13 10.60 3.71
CA GLY A 98 -13.63 11.73 2.95
C GLY A 98 -13.52 13.02 3.76
N ASN A 99 -13.10 14.09 3.11
CA ASN A 99 -13.03 15.40 3.73
C ASN A 99 -14.44 15.74 4.26
N SER A 100 -14.63 15.61 5.58
CA SER A 100 -15.89 15.93 6.22
C SER A 100 -16.01 17.44 6.15
N PHE A 101 -16.60 17.95 5.07
CA PHE A 101 -17.05 19.33 5.00
C PHE A 101 -18.07 19.49 6.12
N SER A 102 -17.60 19.99 7.27
CA SER A 102 -18.48 20.39 8.36
C SER A 102 -19.41 21.44 7.76
N LEU A 103 -20.68 21.06 7.57
CA LEU A 103 -21.77 21.88 7.03
C LEU A 103 -22.02 23.17 7.84
N SER A 104 -21.24 23.44 8.89
CA SER A 104 -21.29 24.65 9.71
C SER A 104 -20.87 25.93 8.96
N HIS A 105 -20.18 25.85 7.82
CA HIS A 105 -19.79 27.03 7.03
C HIS A 105 -20.73 27.37 5.87
N LEU A 106 -21.71 26.52 5.52
CA LEU A 106 -22.60 26.78 4.37
C LEU A 106 -23.96 27.41 4.76
N TYR A 107 -24.31 27.45 6.05
CA TYR A 107 -25.53 28.11 6.53
C TYR A 107 -25.27 28.93 7.82
N PRO A 108 -24.70 30.14 7.71
CA PRO A 108 -24.58 31.05 8.85
C PRO A 108 -25.92 31.66 9.31
N HIS A 109 -27.06 31.33 8.68
CA HIS A 109 -28.33 32.06 8.85
C HIS A 109 -29.54 31.24 9.33
N CYS A 110 -29.33 30.10 9.99
CA CYS A 110 -30.40 29.44 10.73
C CYS A 110 -30.16 29.48 12.25
N ARG A 111 -30.16 30.69 12.82
CA ARG A 111 -30.67 30.95 14.16
C ARG A 111 -30.94 32.43 14.40
#